data_AF-A0A0E0QIA3-F1
#
_entry.id   AF-A0A0E0QIA3-F1
#
_cell.length_a   1.000
_cell.length_b   1.000
_cell.length_c   1.000
_cell.angle_alpha   90.00
_cell.angle_beta   90.00
_cell.angle_gamma   90.00
#
_symmetry.space_group_name_H-M   'P 1'
#
loop_
_entity.id
_entity.type
_entity.pdbx_description
1 polymer ?
#
loop_
_entity_poly.entity_id
_entity_poly.type
_entity_poly.pdbx_seq_one_letter_code
_entity_poly.pdbx_strand_id
1 'polypeptide(L)'
;MIEDDCTDNGVPLPNVTAVVLAKVVEYFKKHAAVTPKPATEAIAADKAKREEELKSFDAEFVDVDRTMLFELILAANFLNAQDLLDLTCQHAADLIRLDQRHEVREVFNITNDFTPEEEAEVRKENAWAFDN
;
A
#
# COMPACT_ATOMS: atom_id res chain seq x y z
N MET A 1 -22.26 1.96 12.23
CA MET A 1 -23.70 1.66 12.16
C MET A 1 -23.92 1.16 10.73
N ILE A 2 -24.22 -0.12 10.54
CA ILE A 2 -24.57 -0.64 9.21
C ILE A 2 -26.05 -0.25 9.03
N GLU A 3 -26.39 0.36 7.90
CA GLU A 3 -27.80 0.65 7.60
C GLU A 3 -28.55 -0.68 7.47
N ASP A 4 -29.60 -0.79 8.28
CA ASP A 4 -30.33 -2.02 8.64
C ASP A 4 -31.22 -2.46 7.47
N ASP A 5 -30.63 -2.88 6.34
CA ASP A 5 -31.29 -3.62 5.24
C ASP A 5 -30.31 -4.12 4.14
N CYS A 6 -29.01 -3.85 4.24
CA CYS A 6 -28.05 -4.07 3.15
C CYS A 6 -27.20 -5.36 3.23
N THR A 7 -27.46 -6.29 4.17
CA THR A 7 -26.53 -7.44 4.39
C THR A 7 -27.11 -8.82 4.14
N ASP A 8 -28.44 -8.98 4.06
CA ASP A 8 -29.06 -10.30 3.86
C ASP A 8 -28.71 -10.93 2.50
N ASN A 9 -28.39 -10.11 1.49
CA ASN A 9 -27.93 -10.56 0.17
C ASN A 9 -26.43 -10.32 -0.07
N GLY A 10 -25.68 -9.95 0.98
CA GLY A 10 -24.27 -9.57 0.89
C GLY A 10 -24.04 -8.16 0.34
N VAL A 11 -22.84 -7.61 0.59
CA VAL A 11 -22.43 -6.30 0.09
C VAL A 11 -21.77 -6.48 -1.29
N PRO A 12 -22.31 -5.90 -2.37
CA PRO A 12 -21.73 -6.03 -3.70
C PRO A 12 -20.43 -5.24 -3.81
N LEU A 13 -19.36 -5.90 -4.26
CA LEU A 13 -18.04 -5.30 -4.49
C LEU A 13 -17.59 -5.52 -5.95
N PRO A 14 -18.21 -4.85 -6.92
CA PRO A 14 -17.97 -5.13 -8.35
C PRO A 14 -16.55 -4.78 -8.83
N ASN A 15 -15.84 -3.91 -8.10
CA ASN A 15 -14.52 -3.39 -8.49
C ASN A 15 -13.36 -4.07 -7.76
N VAL A 16 -13.62 -5.12 -6.98
CA VAL A 16 -12.59 -5.84 -6.23
C VAL A 16 -12.67 -7.32 -6.61
N THR A 17 -11.57 -7.87 -7.12
CA THR A 17 -11.52 -9.31 -7.46
C THR A 17 -11.55 -10.15 -6.17
N ALA A 18 -12.00 -11.40 -6.27
CA ALA A 18 -12.07 -12.29 -5.10
C ALA A 18 -10.69 -12.53 -4.46
N VAL A 19 -9.63 -12.57 -5.28
CA VAL A 19 -8.24 -12.77 -4.82
C VAL A 19 -7.76 -11.56 -4.01
N VAL A 20 -7.99 -10.35 -4.53
CA VAL A 20 -7.63 -9.11 -3.83
C VAL A 20 -8.44 -8.96 -2.55
N LEU A 21 -9.75 -9.23 -2.60
CA LEU A 21 -10.61 -9.16 -1.43
C LEU A 21 -10.18 -10.12 -0.33
N ALA A 22 -9.77 -11.35 -0.67
CA ALA A 22 -9.27 -12.30 0.30
C ALA A 22 -8.04 -11.76 1.05
N LYS A 23 -7.12 -11.12 0.32
CA LYS A 23 -5.92 -10.51 0.88
C LYS A 23 -6.24 -9.27 1.74
N VAL A 24 -7.18 -8.43 1.31
CA VAL A 24 -7.68 -7.32 2.14
C VAL A 24 -8.32 -7.82 3.45
N VAL A 25 -9.08 -8.91 3.39
CA VAL A 25 -9.69 -9.52 4.58
C VAL A 25 -8.64 -10.09 5.53
N GLU A 26 -7.56 -10.69 5.01
CA GLU A 26 -6.42 -11.14 5.81
C GLU A 26 -5.79 -9.98 6.59
N TYR A 27 -5.52 -8.86 5.90
CA TYR A 27 -5.02 -7.64 6.52
C TYR A 27 -5.91 -7.18 7.66
N PHE A 28 -7.22 -7.00 7.41
CA PHE A 28 -8.14 -6.54 8.45
C PHE A 28 -8.24 -7.49 9.64
N LYS A 29 -8.21 -8.82 9.42
CA LYS A 29 -8.22 -9.80 10.51
C LYS A 29 -6.99 -9.67 11.39
N LYS A 30 -5.81 -9.52 10.79
CA LYS A 30 -4.55 -9.38 11.54
C LYS A 30 -4.53 -8.09 12.35
N HIS A 31 -4.94 -6.97 11.77
CA HIS A 31 -4.97 -5.66 12.43
C HIS A 31 -6.07 -5.56 13.51
N ALA A 32 -7.24 -6.14 13.27
CA ALA A 32 -8.32 -6.18 14.25
C ALA A 32 -7.95 -7.01 15.50
N ALA A 33 -7.21 -8.12 15.33
CA ALA A 33 -6.77 -8.96 16.45
C ALA A 33 -5.80 -8.26 17.41
N VAL A 34 -5.17 -7.17 16.97
CA VAL A 34 -4.19 -6.41 17.74
C VAL A 34 -4.76 -5.15 18.37
N THR A 35 -5.94 -4.69 17.93
CA THR A 35 -6.64 -3.57 18.60
C THR A 35 -6.95 -3.91 20.07
N PRO A 36 -6.49 -3.11 21.04
CA PRO A 36 -6.62 -3.47 22.45
C PRO A 36 -8.08 -3.37 22.93
N LYS A 37 -8.55 -4.38 23.67
CA LYS A 37 -9.65 -4.22 24.64
C LYS A 37 -9.21 -3.23 25.74
N PRO A 38 -10.14 -2.48 26.38
CA PRO A 38 -9.78 -1.37 27.28
C PRO A 38 -8.84 -1.81 28.40
N ALA A 39 -7.88 -0.93 28.71
CA ALA A 39 -6.59 -1.24 29.31
C ALA A 39 -6.57 -1.45 30.84
N THR A 40 -5.65 -2.30 31.28
CA THR A 40 -4.98 -2.21 32.59
C THR A 40 -3.46 -2.03 32.36
N GLU A 41 -2.75 -1.45 33.33
CA GLU A 41 -1.36 -0.94 33.21
C GLU A 41 -0.29 -2.01 32.89
N ALA A 42 -0.58 -3.30 33.07
CA ALA A 42 0.37 -4.39 32.78
C ALA A 42 0.65 -4.62 31.27
N ILE A 43 -0.05 -3.92 30.37
CA ILE A 43 -0.12 -4.22 28.93
C ILE A 43 0.90 -3.42 28.09
N ALA A 44 1.60 -2.43 28.66
CA ALA A 44 2.45 -1.50 27.88
C ALA A 44 3.66 -2.16 27.17
N ALA A 45 4.35 -3.11 27.81
CA ALA A 45 5.44 -3.86 27.17
C ALA A 45 4.93 -4.84 26.09
N ASP A 46 3.73 -5.39 26.30
CA ASP A 46 3.04 -6.29 25.38
C ASP A 46 2.45 -5.54 24.17
N LYS A 47 2.27 -4.21 24.27
CA LYS A 47 1.86 -3.33 23.17
C LYS A 47 3.00 -3.13 22.16
N ALA A 48 4.20 -2.81 22.64
CA ALA A 48 5.36 -2.58 21.77
C ALA A 48 5.71 -3.85 20.95
N LYS A 49 5.67 -5.01 21.59
CA LYS A 49 5.90 -6.29 20.91
C LYS A 49 4.85 -6.57 19.82
N ARG A 50 3.57 -6.31 20.10
CA ARG A 50 2.49 -6.46 19.12
C ARG A 50 2.59 -5.50 17.94
N GLU A 51 3.03 -4.27 18.18
CA GLU A 51 3.31 -3.30 17.12
C GLU A 51 4.49 -3.73 16.22
N GLU A 52 5.52 -4.35 16.79
CA GLU A 52 6.65 -4.90 16.02
C GLU A 52 6.23 -6.12 15.17
N GLU A 53 5.43 -7.02 15.73
CA GLU A 53 4.84 -8.15 15.00
C GLU A 53 3.93 -7.69 13.86
N LEU A 54 3.18 -6.59 14.05
CA LEU A 54 2.38 -5.95 13.00
C LEU A 54 3.25 -5.39 11.88
N LYS A 55 4.29 -4.62 12.21
CA LYS A 55 5.20 -4.05 11.21
C LYS A 55 5.88 -5.12 10.36
N SER A 56 6.27 -6.23 10.99
CA SER A 56 6.87 -7.37 10.28
C SER A 56 5.86 -8.02 9.34
N PHE A 57 4.63 -8.23 9.80
CA PHE A 57 3.54 -8.72 8.96
C PHE A 57 3.24 -7.76 7.80
N ASP A 58 3.18 -6.44 8.07
CA ASP A 58 2.87 -5.43 7.06
C ASP A 58 3.92 -5.40 5.95
N ALA A 59 5.20 -5.55 6.31
CA ALA A 59 6.30 -5.64 5.36
C ALA A 59 6.18 -6.88 4.46
N GLU A 60 5.85 -8.05 5.02
CA GLU A 60 5.62 -9.29 4.25
C GLU A 60 4.32 -9.21 3.43
N PHE A 61 3.31 -8.49 3.93
CA PHE A 61 2.01 -8.38 3.31
C PHE A 61 2.06 -7.60 1.99
N VAL A 62 2.81 -6.48 1.98
CA VAL A 62 3.00 -5.63 0.79
C VAL A 62 4.06 -6.12 -0.17
N ASP A 63 4.88 -7.10 0.22
CA ASP A 63 5.83 -7.80 -0.66
C ASP A 63 5.08 -8.73 -1.63
N VAL A 64 4.40 -8.12 -2.58
CA VAL A 64 3.64 -8.77 -3.65
C VAL A 64 4.10 -8.28 -5.01
N ASP A 65 3.68 -8.97 -6.06
CA ASP A 65 3.87 -8.46 -7.41
C ASP A 65 3.16 -7.11 -7.62
N ARG A 66 3.67 -6.36 -8.59
CA ARG A 66 3.20 -4.99 -8.88
C ARG A 66 1.71 -4.94 -9.21
N THR A 67 1.20 -5.92 -9.94
CA THR A 67 -0.21 -5.96 -10.32
C THR A 67 -1.08 -6.08 -9.07
N MET A 68 -0.74 -7.00 -8.17
CA MET A 68 -1.42 -7.15 -6.90
C MET A 68 -1.31 -5.89 -6.02
N LEU A 69 -0.14 -5.23 -5.99
CA LEU A 69 0.04 -3.98 -5.24
C LEU A 69 -0.92 -2.87 -5.73
N PHE A 70 -1.04 -2.66 -7.04
CA PHE A 70 -1.97 -1.67 -7.59
C PHE A 70 -3.42 -2.04 -7.35
N GLU A 71 -3.79 -3.32 -7.48
CA GLU A 71 -5.14 -3.78 -7.18
C GLU A 71 -5.48 -3.58 -5.69
N LEU A 72 -4.52 -3.78 -4.78
CA LEU A 72 -4.67 -3.51 -3.35
C LEU A 72 -4.87 -2.02 -3.06
N ILE A 73 -4.13 -1.13 -3.72
CA ILE A 73 -4.31 0.33 -3.60
C ILE A 73 -5.73 0.73 -4.03
N LEU A 74 -6.19 0.22 -5.17
CA LEU A 74 -7.54 0.51 -5.68
C LEU A 74 -8.64 -0.04 -4.76
N ALA A 75 -8.46 -1.26 -4.24
CA ALA A 75 -9.39 -1.87 -3.31
C ALA A 75 -9.43 -1.12 -1.97
N ALA A 76 -8.28 -0.72 -1.43
CA ALA A 76 -8.19 0.05 -0.19
C ALA A 76 -8.89 1.40 -0.33
N ASN A 77 -8.70 2.10 -1.46
CA ASN A 77 -9.42 3.34 -1.76
C ASN A 77 -10.94 3.10 -1.89
N PHE A 78 -11.36 2.05 -2.60
CA PHE A 78 -12.79 1.73 -2.76
C PHE A 78 -13.48 1.38 -1.44
N LEU A 79 -12.80 0.65 -0.55
CA LEU A 79 -13.30 0.25 0.77
C LEU A 79 -13.10 1.33 1.84
N ASN A 80 -12.51 2.48 1.48
CA ASN A 80 -12.16 3.58 2.39
C ASN A 80 -11.32 3.13 3.60
N ALA A 81 -10.32 2.29 3.34
CA ALA A 81 -9.42 1.73 4.34
C ALA A 81 -8.09 2.50 4.38
N GLN A 82 -8.05 3.58 5.16
CA GLN A 82 -6.92 4.52 5.20
C GLN A 82 -5.58 3.84 5.56
N ASP A 83 -5.54 3.04 6.63
CA ASP A 83 -4.29 2.40 7.08
C ASP A 83 -3.69 1.48 5.99
N LEU A 84 -4.54 0.74 5.27
CA LEU A 84 -4.12 -0.13 4.17
C LEU A 84 -3.67 0.69 2.95
N LEU A 85 -4.37 1.78 2.66
CA LEU A 85 -4.02 2.69 1.57
C LEU A 85 -2.66 3.34 1.81
N ASP A 86 -2.41 3.83 3.02
CA ASP A 86 -1.14 4.46 3.39
C ASP A 86 0.02 3.47 3.31
N LEU A 87 -0.17 2.24 3.83
CA LEU A 87 0.83 1.19 3.79
C LEU A 87 1.22 0.82 2.33
N THR A 88 0.23 0.61 1.48
CA THR A 88 0.45 0.24 0.07
C THR A 88 1.03 1.39 -0.75
N CYS A 89 0.62 2.63 -0.50
CA CYS A 89 1.20 3.82 -1.12
C CYS A 89 2.66 4.04 -0.70
N GLN A 90 2.98 3.83 0.58
CA GLN A 90 4.34 3.94 1.08
C GLN A 90 5.26 2.91 0.40
N HIS A 91 4.83 1.66 0.29
CA HIS A 91 5.60 0.63 -0.40
C HIS A 91 5.83 0.98 -1.89
N ALA A 92 4.80 1.49 -2.58
CA ALA A 92 4.94 1.96 -3.95
C ALA A 92 5.95 3.13 -4.07
N ALA A 93 5.95 4.06 -3.11
CA ALA A 93 6.93 5.15 -3.06
C ALA A 93 8.36 4.64 -2.79
N ASP A 94 8.52 3.61 -1.96
CA ASP A 94 9.81 3.00 -1.67
C ASP A 94 10.39 2.29 -2.90
N LEU A 95 9.56 1.63 -3.71
CA LEU A 95 9.98 1.06 -5.00
C LEU A 95 10.54 2.15 -5.94
N ILE A 96 9.84 3.29 -6.04
CA ILE A 96 10.30 4.44 -6.86
C ILE A 96 11.63 5.00 -6.34
N ARG A 97 11.84 4.97 -5.01
CA ARG A 97 13.05 5.48 -4.38
C ARG A 97 14.26 4.55 -4.58
N LEU A 98 14.03 3.24 -4.58
CA LEU A 98 15.09 2.23 -4.68
C LEU A 98 15.57 2.02 -6.12
N ASP A 99 14.68 2.16 -7.10
CA ASP A 99 15.07 2.08 -8.51
C ASP A 99 15.73 3.40 -8.97
N GLN A 100 16.97 3.30 -9.48
CA GLN A 100 17.67 4.46 -10.05
C GLN A 100 17.02 4.86 -11.38
N ARG A 101 16.04 5.78 -11.33
CA ARG A 101 15.40 6.61 -12.39
C ARG A 101 15.16 6.04 -13.81
N HIS A 102 16.14 5.42 -14.45
CA HIS A 102 15.99 4.74 -15.72
C HIS A 102 15.14 3.47 -15.58
N GLU A 103 15.28 2.74 -14.46
CA GLU A 103 14.53 1.51 -14.19
C GLU A 103 13.10 1.80 -13.73
N VAL A 104 12.84 2.94 -13.06
CA VAL A 104 11.48 3.33 -12.63
C VAL A 104 10.51 3.39 -13.81
N ARG A 105 10.93 3.95 -14.95
CA ARG A 105 10.04 4.03 -16.13
C ARG A 105 9.70 2.65 -16.68
N GLU A 106 10.66 1.73 -16.69
CA GLU A 106 10.43 0.34 -17.11
C GLU A 106 9.57 -0.42 -16.08
N VAL A 107 9.82 -0.22 -14.80
CA VAL A 107 9.14 -0.88 -13.67
C VAL A 107 7.66 -0.48 -13.61
N PHE A 108 7.36 0.78 -13.88
CA PHE A 108 6.00 1.31 -13.95
C PHE A 108 5.41 1.29 -15.36
N ASN A 109 6.13 0.72 -16.34
CA ASN A 109 5.72 0.62 -17.74
C ASN A 109 5.26 1.97 -18.34
N ILE A 110 5.99 3.04 -18.01
CA ILE A 110 5.76 4.41 -18.46
C ILE A 110 6.61 4.65 -19.71
N THR A 111 5.96 5.02 -20.81
CA THR A 111 6.65 5.38 -22.06
C THR A 111 7.31 6.75 -21.90
N ASN A 112 8.57 6.90 -22.33
CA ASN A 112 9.22 8.20 -22.41
C ASN A 112 8.56 9.02 -23.51
N ASP A 113 7.84 10.06 -23.13
CA ASP A 113 7.16 11.01 -24.02
C ASP A 113 7.98 12.30 -24.24
N PHE A 114 9.15 12.44 -23.60
CA PHE A 114 10.06 13.56 -23.83
C PHE A 114 10.80 13.43 -25.17
N THR A 115 10.98 14.56 -25.84
CA THR A 115 11.98 14.67 -26.91
C THR A 115 13.40 14.65 -26.33
N PRO A 116 14.43 14.27 -27.11
CA PRO A 116 15.82 14.27 -26.65
C PRO A 116 16.29 15.63 -26.10
N GLU A 117 15.82 16.72 -26.70
CA GLU A 117 16.10 18.09 -26.27
C GLU A 117 15.46 18.41 -24.91
N GLU A 118 14.19 18.08 -24.71
CA GLU A 118 13.48 18.29 -23.44
C GLU A 118 14.08 17.42 -22.32
N GLU A 119 14.44 16.17 -22.62
CA GLU A 119 15.10 15.29 -21.64
C GLU A 119 16.46 15.86 -21.22
N ALA A 120 17.22 16.43 -22.16
CA ALA A 120 18.50 17.07 -21.87
C ALA A 120 18.33 18.34 -21.02
N GLU A 121 17.30 19.16 -21.28
CA GLU A 121 16.97 20.33 -20.47
C GLU A 121 16.56 19.92 -19.05
N VAL A 122 15.63 18.97 -18.91
CA VAL A 122 15.20 18.44 -17.60
C VAL A 122 16.37 17.81 -16.84
N ARG A 123 17.27 17.09 -17.52
CA ARG A 123 18.48 16.53 -16.91
C ARG A 123 19.46 17.61 -16.45
N LYS A 124 19.61 18.69 -17.22
CA LYS A 124 20.46 19.84 -16.86
C LYS A 124 19.89 20.61 -15.67
N GLU A 125 18.57 20.83 -15.63
CA GLU A 125 17.90 21.48 -14.49
C GLU A 125 17.97 20.62 -13.22
N ASN A 126 17.88 19.30 -13.37
CA ASN A 126 17.94 18.35 -12.26
C ASN A 126 19.33 17.75 -12.03
N ALA A 127 20.39 18.40 -12.54
CA ALA A 127 21.78 17.93 -12.43
C ALA A 127 22.19 17.65 -10.98
N TRP A 128 21.67 18.43 -10.02
CA TRP A 128 21.87 18.25 -8.57
C TRP A 128 21.52 16.84 -8.05
N ALA A 129 20.67 16.11 -8.77
CA ALA A 129 20.25 14.78 -8.38
C ALA A 129 21.10 13.68 -9.08
N PHE A 130 21.87 14.02 -10.12
CA PHE A 130 22.69 13.09 -10.90
C PHE A 130 24.20 13.22 -10.60
N ASP A 131 24.63 14.35 -10.03
CA ASP A 131 26.00 14.59 -9.56
C ASP A 131 26.18 14.04 -8.12
N ASN A 132 26.21 12.71 -7.97
CA ASN A 132 26.81 12.00 -6.82
C ASN A 132 26.99 10.51 -7.10
#